data_AF-A0A7X8K5S8-F1
#
_entry.id   AF-A0A7X8K5S8-F1
#
_cell.length_a   1.000
_cell.length_b   1.000
_cell.length_c   1.000
_cell.angle_alpha   90.00
_cell.angle_beta   90.00
_cell.angle_gamma   90.00
#
_symmetry.space_group_name_H-M   'P 1'
#
loop_
_entity.id
_entity.type
_entity.pdbx_description
1 polymer ?
#
loop_
_entity_poly.entity_id
_entity_poly.type
_entity_poly.pdbx_seq_one_letter_code
_entity_poly.pdbx_strand_id
1 'polypeptide(L)' 'MKIGSFQIDHLRLKRGIYVSRVDEINGNYLTTFDIRMKEPNREPVMNTAELHTIE' A
#
# COMPACT_ATOMS: atom_id res chain seq x y z
N MET A 1 4.09 -17.75 -2.29
CA MET A 1 4.06 -16.34 -2.74
C MET A 1 4.26 -15.46 -1.50
N LYS A 2 5.32 -14.65 -1.41
CA LYS A 2 5.82 -14.04 -0.15
C LYS A 2 5.49 -12.54 0.02
N ILE A 3 4.68 -11.97 -0.90
CA ILE A 3 4.37 -10.53 -0.95
C ILE A 3 2.87 -10.36 -0.68
N GLY A 4 2.50 -9.77 0.47
CA GLY A 4 1.11 -9.64 0.91
C GLY A 4 0.22 -8.86 -0.06
N SER A 5 0.78 -7.86 -0.75
CA SER A 5 0.09 -7.10 -1.80
C SER A 5 -0.48 -8.01 -2.91
N PHE A 6 0.16 -9.12 -3.27
CA PHE A 6 -0.34 -10.00 -4.34
C PHE A 6 -1.42 -10.99 -3.88
N GLN A 7 -1.74 -11.00 -2.58
CA GLN A 7 -2.75 -11.88 -2.00
C GLN A 7 -4.09 -11.17 -1.75
N ILE A 8 -4.18 -9.87 -2.06
CA ILE A 8 -5.41 -9.09 -1.89
C ILE A 8 -6.14 -8.85 -3.21
N ASP A 9 -7.48 -8.82 -3.13
CA ASP A 9 -8.35 -8.50 -4.25
C ASP A 9 -8.37 -6.97 -4.50
N HIS A 10 -7.59 -6.54 -5.50
CA HIS A 10 -7.49 -5.14 -5.90
C HIS A 10 -8.78 -4.57 -6.49
N LEU A 11 -9.72 -5.39 -6.95
CA LEU A 11 -11.02 -4.91 -7.47
C LEU A 11 -11.95 -4.41 -6.37
N ARG A 12 -11.73 -4.87 -5.13
CA ARG A 12 -12.49 -4.51 -3.93
C ARG A 12 -11.76 -3.50 -3.04
N LEU A 13 -10.48 -3.23 -3.31
CA LEU A 13 -9.67 -2.33 -2.49
C LEU A 13 -10.11 -0.87 -2.66
N LYS A 14 -10.08 -0.13 -1.56
CA LYS A 14 -10.50 1.27 -1.49
C LYS A 14 -9.35 2.17 -1.07
N ARG A 15 -9.55 3.49 -1.19
CA ARG A 15 -8.65 4.47 -0.59
C ARG A 15 -8.61 4.25 0.93
N GLY A 16 -7.42 4.26 1.51
CA GLY A 16 -7.25 3.98 2.94
C GLY A 16 -5.81 3.68 3.33
N ILE A 17 -5.63 3.35 4.61
CA ILE A 17 -4.35 2.91 5.18
C ILE A 17 -4.54 1.48 5.65
N TYR A 18 -3.67 0.58 5.18
CA TYR A 18 -3.75 -0.85 5.48
C TYR A 18 -2.43 -1.34 6.06
N VAL A 19 -2.46 -2.29 6.99
CA VAL A 19 -1.26 -3.01 7.42
C VAL A 19 -0.93 -4.04 6.34
N SER A 20 0.17 -3.84 5.64
CA SER A 20 0.63 -4.73 4.56
C SER A 20 1.42 -5.90 5.12
N ARG A 21 2.27 -5.64 6.13
CA ARG A 21 3.11 -6.65 6.76
C ARG A 21 3.52 -6.20 8.16
N VAL A 22 3.67 -7.16 9.06
CA VAL A 22 4.33 -6.98 10.36
C VAL A 22 5.50 -7.95 10.40
N ASP A 23 6.72 -7.42 10.54
CA ASP A 23 7.94 -8.19 10.71
C ASP A 23 8.43 -8.08 12.15
N GLU A 24 8.77 -9.20 12.77
CA GLU A 24 9.44 -9.20 14.07
C GLU A 24 10.96 -9.29 13.85
N ILE A 25 11.70 -8.32 14.36
CA ILE A 25 13.15 -8.21 14.21
C ILE A 25 13.76 -7.99 15.60
N ASN A 26 14.43 -9.01 16.12
CA ASN A 26 15.10 -8.98 17.43
C ASN A 26 14.19 -8.48 18.57
N GLY A 27 12.93 -8.92 18.59
CA GLY A 27 11.93 -8.51 19.59
C GLY A 27 11.28 -7.14 19.34
N ASN A 28 11.61 -6.45 18.24
CA ASN A 28 10.92 -5.24 17.80
C ASN A 28 9.98 -5.54 16.63
N TYR A 29 8.86 -4.82 16.55
CA TYR A 29 7.91 -4.96 15.44
C TYR A 29 8.10 -3.84 14.41
N LEU A 30 8.42 -4.22 13.18
CA LEU A 30 8.41 -3.34 12.02
C LEU A 30 7.10 -3.53 11.27
N THR A 31 6.26 -2.50 11.25
CA THR A 31 4.98 -2.53 10.54
C THR A 31 5.09 -1.76 9.23
N THR A 32 4.83 -2.44 8.12
CA THR A 32 4.73 -1.84 6.79
C THR A 32 3.28 -1.50 6.48
N PHE A 33 3.01 -0.25 6.10
CA PHE A 33 1.67 0.20 5.74
C PHE A 33 1.54 0.41 4.22
N ASP A 34 0.41 0.00 3.65
CA ASP A 34 -0.05 0.41 2.32
C ASP A 34 -0.92 1.65 2.48
N ILE A 35 -0.40 2.79 2.04
CA ILE A 35 -1.15 4.06 1.97
C ILE A 35 -1.75 4.16 0.57
N ARG A 36 -3.00 3.72 0.45
CA ARG A 36 -3.71 3.69 -0.83
C ARG A 36 -4.34 5.05 -1.09
N MET A 37 -3.75 5.81 -2.00
CA MET A 37 -4.24 7.15 -2.37
C MET A 37 -5.34 7.13 -3.44
N LYS A 38 -5.39 6.08 -4.25
CA LYS A 38 -6.30 5.93 -5.40
C LYS A 38 -6.91 4.52 -5.47
N GLU A 39 -8.19 4.43 -5.85
CA GLU A 39 -8.85 3.16 -6.14
C GLU A 39 -8.18 2.48 -7.34
N PRO A 40 -7.69 1.24 -7.19
CA PRO A 40 -7.00 0.54 -8.26
C PRO A 40 -7.88 0.39 -9.51
N ASN A 41 -7.34 0.74 -10.68
CA ASN A 41 -7.99 0.59 -11.98
C ASN A 41 -9.33 1.33 -12.14
N ARG A 42 -9.62 2.33 -11.30
CA ARG A 42 -10.88 3.10 -11.33
C ARG A 42 -10.65 4.61 -11.40
N GLU A 43 -9.65 5.10 -10.70
CA GLU A 43 -9.27 6.51 -10.76
C GLU A 43 -8.09 6.72 -11.71
N PRO A 44 -7.96 7.92 -12.31
CA PRO A 44 -6.73 8.31 -12.99
C PRO A 44 -5.51 8.17 -12.07
N VAL A 45 -4.38 7.79 -12.66
CA VAL A 45 -3.10 7.73 -11.96
C VAL A 45 -2.69 9.12 -11.49
N MET A 46 -2.00 9.19 -10.35
CA MET A 46 -1.37 10.42 -9.89
C MET A 46 -0.15 10.71 -10.78
N ASN A 47 0.06 11.97 -11.15
CA ASN A 47 1.18 12.37 -12.01
C ASN A 47 2.49 12.32 -11.22
N THR A 48 3.60 12.16 -11.94
CA THR A 48 4.94 12.08 -11.34
C THR A 48 5.29 13.31 -10.50
N ALA A 49 4.93 14.52 -10.95
CA ALA A 49 5.24 15.75 -10.22
C ALA A 49 4.53 15.82 -8.85
N GLU A 50 3.28 15.36 -8.80
CA GLU A 50 2.47 15.33 -7.58
C GLU A 50 3.03 14.28 -6.61
N LEU A 51 3.36 13.09 -7.11
CA LEU A 51 3.97 12.02 -6.31
C LEU A 51 5.32 12.43 -5.72
N HIS A 52 6.19 13.04 -6.54
CA HIS A 52 7.51 13.49 -6.10
C HIS A 52 7.44 14.62 -5.05
N THR A 53 6.34 15.38 -5.00
CA THR A 53 6.16 16.41 -3.96
C THR A 53 5.80 15.80 -2.60
N ILE A 54 5.25 14.58 -2.59
CA ILE A 54 4.82 13.86 -1.38
C ILE A 54 5.92 12.90 -0.87
N GLU A 55 6.72 12.33 -1.77
CA GLU A 55 7.92 11.52 -1.44
C GLU A 55 8.98 12.33 -0.68
#